data_AF-A0A5B9W757-F1
#
_entry.id   AF-A0A5B9W757-F1
#
_cell.length_a   1.000
_cell.length_b   1.000
_cell.length_c   1.000
_cell.angle_alpha   90.00
_cell.angle_beta   90.00
_cell.angle_gamma   90.00
#
_symmetry.space_group_name_H-M   'P 1'
#
loop_
_entity.id
_entity.type
_entity.pdbx_description
1 polymer ?
#
loop_
_entity_poly.entity_id
_entity_poly.type
_entity_poly.pdbx_seq_one_letter_code
_entity_poly.pdbx_strand_id
1 'polypeptide(L)'
;MPKMTSPNDQGQHVNPGGAMQTLVPASVHGLPATIAAGNHATSNLILSDGLQIGAVGVTSTQTGLISVQRYLDDAGTIKQGAALTQALTANTAAVLNITDGNPFASFTVDISNTGGSQATLSNLGILLQGK
;
A
#
# COMPACT_ATOMS: atom_id res chain seq x y z
N MET A 1 -31.26 28.27 -35.03
CA MET A 1 -29.81 28.54 -34.95
C MET A 1 -29.37 28.28 -33.52
N PRO A 2 -28.39 27.39 -33.25
CA PRO A 2 -27.95 27.16 -31.88
C PRO A 2 -27.16 28.37 -31.37
N LYS A 3 -27.47 28.78 -30.14
CA LYS A 3 -26.89 29.95 -29.47
C LYS A 3 -25.50 29.60 -28.95
N MET A 4 -24.47 30.27 -29.48
CA MET A 4 -23.09 30.17 -29.03
C MET A 4 -22.96 30.80 -27.63
N THR A 5 -22.65 30.00 -26.60
CA THR A 5 -22.38 30.48 -25.25
C THR A 5 -20.89 30.74 -25.08
N SER A 6 -20.53 32.02 -24.96
CA SER A 6 -19.26 32.63 -24.48
C SER A 6 -17.91 32.12 -25.05
N PRO A 7 -17.11 32.99 -25.70
CA PRO A 7 -15.77 32.66 -26.23
C PRO A 7 -14.65 32.39 -25.18
N ASN A 8 -14.97 32.42 -23.88
CA ASN A 8 -13.97 32.40 -22.81
C ASN A 8 -13.96 31.09 -21.99
N ASP A 9 -14.62 30.02 -22.45
CA ASP A 9 -14.46 28.69 -21.84
C ASP A 9 -13.15 28.05 -22.33
N GLN A 10 -12.02 28.70 -22.01
CA GLN A 10 -10.70 28.14 -22.26
C GLN A 10 -10.44 27.04 -21.24
N GLY A 11 -10.85 25.83 -21.62
CA GLY A 11 -10.17 24.60 -21.25
C GLY A 11 -9.78 24.51 -19.78
N GLN A 12 -10.76 24.66 -18.87
CA GLN A 12 -10.62 23.90 -17.64
C GLN A 12 -10.64 22.44 -18.06
N HIS A 13 -9.44 21.88 -18.23
CA HIS A 13 -9.22 20.46 -18.07
C HIS A 13 -9.69 20.16 -16.65
N VAL A 14 -10.99 19.93 -16.50
CA VAL A 14 -11.54 19.14 -15.43
C VAL A 14 -10.73 17.86 -15.49
N ASN A 15 -9.77 17.72 -14.57
CA ASN A 15 -9.16 16.44 -14.30
C ASN A 15 -10.33 15.46 -14.18
N PRO A 16 -10.47 14.45 -15.05
CA PRO A 16 -11.72 13.69 -15.15
C PRO A 16 -11.82 12.72 -13.98
N GLY A 17 -11.97 13.24 -12.77
CA GLY A 17 -12.51 12.60 -11.57
C GLY A 17 -12.03 11.20 -11.20
N GLY A 18 -10.95 10.70 -11.79
CA GLY A 18 -10.36 9.41 -11.48
C GLY A 18 -9.30 9.65 -10.43
N ALA A 19 -9.45 9.05 -9.24
CA ALA A 19 -8.36 9.03 -8.29
C ALA A 19 -7.13 8.44 -8.98
N MET A 20 -6.02 9.18 -8.99
CA MET A 20 -4.75 8.66 -9.49
C MET A 20 -4.39 7.46 -8.62
N GLN A 21 -4.43 6.27 -9.18
CA GLN A 21 -4.10 5.03 -8.48
C GLN A 21 -2.93 4.36 -9.17
N THR A 22 -2.04 3.76 -8.39
CA THR A 22 -0.92 2.98 -8.91
C THR A 22 -0.73 1.72 -8.07
N LEU A 23 -0.47 0.61 -8.77
CA LEU A 23 -0.08 -0.63 -8.15
C LEU A 23 1.45 -0.65 -8.00
N VAL A 24 1.91 -0.86 -6.78
CA VAL A 24 3.32 -1.03 -6.45
C VAL A 24 3.64 -2.54 -6.46
N PRO A 25 4.46 -3.04 -7.40
CA PRO A 25 4.76 -4.46 -7.52
C PRO A 25 5.56 -4.98 -6.33
N ALA A 26 4.94 -5.79 -5.47
CA ALA A 26 5.57 -6.26 -4.23
C ALA A 26 6.89 -7.03 -4.44
N SER A 27 7.01 -7.78 -5.55
CA SER A 27 8.22 -8.53 -5.90
C SER A 27 9.42 -7.64 -6.20
N VAL A 28 9.20 -6.43 -6.74
CA VAL A 28 10.27 -5.44 -6.99
C VAL A 28 10.73 -4.79 -5.69
N HIS A 29 9.88 -4.80 -4.66
CA HIS A 29 10.19 -4.27 -3.33
C HIS A 29 10.63 -5.35 -2.33
N GLY A 30 11.13 -6.49 -2.80
CA GLY A 30 11.78 -7.48 -1.93
C GLY A 30 10.82 -8.33 -1.09
N LEU A 31 9.51 -8.27 -1.34
CA LEU A 31 8.57 -9.18 -0.69
C LEU A 31 8.50 -10.52 -1.45
N PRO A 32 8.89 -11.64 -0.83
CA PRO A 32 8.93 -12.94 -1.48
C PRO A 32 7.53 -13.57 -1.59
N ALA A 33 7.40 -14.58 -2.45
CA ALA A 33 6.16 -15.37 -2.54
C ALA A 33 5.99 -16.40 -1.40
N THR A 34 7.02 -16.60 -0.56
CA THR A 34 6.95 -17.53 0.57
C THR A 34 7.72 -17.01 1.78
N ILE A 35 7.24 -17.33 2.99
CA ILE A 35 7.90 -16.99 4.26
C ILE A 35 8.03 -18.25 5.11
N ALA A 36 9.23 -18.54 5.60
CA ALA A 36 9.49 -19.68 6.48
C ALA A 36 8.67 -19.61 7.79
N ALA A 37 8.48 -20.74 8.46
CA ALA A 37 7.78 -20.80 9.74
C ALA A 37 8.44 -19.87 10.79
N GLY A 38 7.62 -19.10 11.50
CA GLY A 38 8.09 -18.18 12.55
C GLY A 38 8.91 -16.98 12.06
N ASN A 39 9.01 -16.77 10.75
CA ASN A 39 9.80 -15.68 10.14
C ASN A 39 8.90 -14.56 9.61
N HIS A 40 9.55 -13.50 9.14
CA HIS A 40 8.90 -12.39 8.44
C HIS A 40 9.71 -11.97 7.23
N ALA A 41 9.10 -11.16 6.36
CA ALA A 41 9.73 -10.50 5.25
C ALA A 41 9.34 -9.02 5.26
N THR A 42 10.34 -8.16 5.25
CA THR A 42 10.17 -6.71 5.17
C THR A 42 10.53 -6.25 3.76
N SER A 43 9.71 -5.36 3.20
CA SER A 43 9.98 -4.74 1.91
C SER A 43 11.18 -3.79 1.99
N ASN A 44 11.75 -3.50 0.82
CA ASN A 44 12.53 -2.27 0.64
C ASN A 44 11.65 -1.05 0.98
N LEU A 45 12.28 0.11 1.19
CA LEU A 45 11.56 1.36 1.34
C LEU A 45 10.77 1.67 0.06
N ILE A 46 9.50 2.05 0.21
CA ILE A 46 8.59 2.41 -0.88
C ILE A 46 8.29 3.90 -0.76
N LEU A 47 8.52 4.65 -1.83
CA LEU A 47 8.16 6.06 -1.91
C LEU A 47 6.67 6.21 -2.22
N SER A 48 6.02 7.19 -1.60
CA SER A 48 4.60 7.46 -1.83
C SER A 48 4.36 8.28 -3.10
N ASP A 49 5.39 8.97 -3.63
CA ASP A 49 5.31 9.90 -4.75
C ASP A 49 4.17 10.92 -4.60
N GLY A 50 3.87 11.32 -3.35
CA GLY A 50 2.80 12.25 -3.01
C GLY A 50 1.39 11.65 -2.94
N LEU A 51 1.24 10.33 -3.16
CA LEU A 51 -0.03 9.61 -3.00
C LEU A 51 -0.30 9.35 -1.51
N GLN A 52 -1.42 9.88 -1.01
CA GLN A 52 -1.69 9.98 0.42
C GLN A 52 -2.50 8.81 1.00
N ILE A 53 -3.04 7.96 0.13
CA ILE A 53 -3.82 6.78 0.52
C ILE A 53 -3.02 5.54 0.11
N GLY A 54 -2.95 4.56 1.00
CA GLY A 54 -2.29 3.29 0.72
C GLY A 54 -3.06 2.10 1.27
N ALA A 55 -2.95 0.96 0.58
CA ALA A 55 -3.46 -0.32 1.06
C ALA A 55 -2.49 -1.45 0.70
N VAL A 56 -2.36 -2.42 1.59
CA VAL A 56 -1.60 -3.66 1.37
C VAL A 56 -2.55 -4.84 1.47
N GLY A 57 -2.71 -5.58 0.38
CA GLY A 57 -3.51 -6.80 0.31
C GLY A 57 -2.62 -8.02 0.17
N VAL A 58 -2.93 -9.09 0.90
CA VAL A 58 -2.28 -10.40 0.72
C VAL A 58 -3.18 -11.54 1.20
N THR A 59 -3.03 -12.70 0.59
CA THR A 59 -3.54 -13.99 1.10
C THR A 59 -2.36 -14.86 1.48
N SER A 60 -2.31 -15.32 2.73
CA SER A 60 -1.27 -16.23 3.24
C SER A 60 -1.88 -17.59 3.53
N THR A 61 -1.17 -18.68 3.24
CA THR A 61 -1.62 -20.03 3.66
C THR A 61 -1.55 -20.24 5.18
N GLN A 62 -0.83 -19.38 5.90
CA GLN A 62 -0.65 -19.45 7.36
C GLN A 62 -1.13 -18.18 8.07
N THR A 63 -1.38 -18.29 9.37
CA THR A 63 -1.62 -17.12 10.24
C THR A 63 -0.39 -16.24 10.36
N GLY A 64 -0.62 -14.95 10.62
CA GLY A 64 0.46 -13.97 10.63
C GLY A 64 -0.06 -12.55 10.80
N LEU A 65 0.69 -11.60 10.28
CA LEU A 65 0.36 -10.18 10.36
C LEU A 65 0.97 -9.41 9.18
N ILE A 66 0.22 -8.44 8.65
CA ILE A 66 0.74 -7.34 7.83
C ILE A 66 1.01 -6.18 8.77
N SER A 67 2.17 -5.53 8.63
CA SER A 67 2.54 -4.33 9.35
C SER A 67 3.06 -3.28 8.37
N VAL A 68 2.67 -2.02 8.56
CA VAL A 68 3.15 -0.89 7.76
C VAL A 68 3.73 0.16 8.68
N GLN A 69 5.04 0.41 8.56
CA GLN A 69 5.69 1.55 9.19
C GLN A 69 5.86 2.66 8.16
N ARG A 70 5.42 3.86 8.51
CA ARG A 70 5.56 5.04 7.66
C ARG A 70 6.67 5.96 8.13
N TYR A 71 7.13 6.80 7.23
CA TYR A 71 8.17 7.78 7.46
C TYR A 71 7.83 9.12 6.79
N LEU A 72 8.27 10.21 7.41
CA LEU A 72 8.06 11.58 6.92
C LEU A 72 9.07 11.99 5.85
N ASP A 73 10.10 11.18 5.61
CA ASP A 73 11.19 11.42 4.68
C ASP A 73 11.39 10.26 3.71
N ASP A 74 12.00 10.55 2.56
CA ASP A 74 12.28 9.57 1.51
C ASP A 74 13.41 8.60 1.87
N ALA A 75 14.18 8.89 2.92
CA ALA A 75 15.26 8.03 3.41
C ALA A 75 14.79 7.03 4.49
N GLY A 76 13.53 7.11 4.94
CA GLY A 76 12.98 6.19 5.92
C GLY A 76 13.58 6.34 7.32
N THR A 77 13.97 7.55 7.70
CA THR A 77 14.65 7.81 8.98
C THR A 77 13.71 8.35 10.05
N ILE A 78 12.73 9.17 9.66
CA ILE A 78 11.80 9.85 10.57
C ILE A 78 10.49 9.08 10.62
N LYS A 79 10.37 8.14 11.56
CA LYS A 79 9.15 7.34 11.74
C LYS A 79 7.93 8.20 12.05
N GLN A 80 6.83 7.96 11.34
CA GLN A 80 5.53 8.56 11.61
C GLN A 80 4.62 7.59 12.35
N GLY A 81 4.37 7.89 13.63
CA GLY A 81 3.45 7.14 14.48
C GLY A 81 3.86 5.66 14.68
N ALA A 82 2.93 4.90 15.26
CA ALA A 82 3.07 3.45 15.37
C ALA A 82 2.82 2.77 14.02
N ALA A 83 3.39 1.57 13.85
CA ALA A 83 3.08 0.74 12.69
C ALA A 83 1.60 0.35 12.70
N LEU A 84 0.96 0.47 11.54
CA LEU A 84 -0.41 -0.01 11.34
C LEU A 84 -0.35 -1.51 11.11
N THR A 85 -1.29 -2.26 11.68
CA THR A 85 -1.23 -3.73 11.61
C THR A 85 -2.58 -4.35 11.24
N GLN A 86 -2.53 -5.47 10.53
CA GLN A 86 -3.69 -6.29 10.18
C GLN A 86 -3.33 -7.76 10.39
N ALA A 87 -4.12 -8.48 11.18
CA ALA A 87 -3.94 -9.92 11.36
C ALA A 87 -4.21 -10.67 10.05
N LEU A 88 -3.38 -11.69 9.78
CA LEU A 88 -3.59 -12.67 8.72
C LEU A 88 -4.21 -13.93 9.32
N THR A 89 -5.34 -14.35 8.77
CA THR A 89 -5.91 -15.67 9.01
C THR A 89 -5.56 -16.59 7.84
N ALA A 90 -5.18 -17.83 8.13
CA ALA A 90 -4.79 -18.81 7.11
C ALA A 90 -5.84 -18.91 5.99
N ASN A 91 -5.37 -18.89 4.75
CA ASN A 91 -6.14 -19.00 3.51
C ASN A 91 -7.25 -17.96 3.33
N THR A 92 -7.18 -16.85 4.06
CA THR A 92 -8.13 -15.74 3.97
C THR A 92 -7.42 -14.50 3.45
N ALA A 93 -8.04 -13.81 2.49
CA ALA A 93 -7.52 -12.53 2.02
C ALA A 93 -7.65 -11.48 3.12
N ALA A 94 -6.58 -10.72 3.34
CA ALA A 94 -6.57 -9.61 4.28
C ALA A 94 -6.07 -8.35 3.58
N VAL A 95 -6.62 -7.21 4.00
CA VAL A 95 -6.22 -5.89 3.50
C VAL A 95 -5.96 -4.98 4.68
N LEU A 96 -4.75 -4.42 4.75
CA LEU A 96 -4.40 -3.34 5.65
C LEU A 96 -4.55 -2.01 4.93
N ASN A 97 -5.53 -1.20 5.34
CA ASN A 97 -5.72 0.15 4.82
C ASN A 97 -4.99 1.18 5.70
N ILE A 98 -4.29 2.13 5.08
CA ILE A 98 -3.67 3.26 5.76
C ILE A 98 -4.72 4.38 5.89
N THR A 99 -5.48 4.38 6.99
CA THR A 99 -6.69 5.23 7.13
C THR A 99 -6.58 6.35 8.14
N ASP A 100 -5.48 6.47 8.87
CA ASP A 100 -5.38 7.40 10.00
C ASP A 100 -5.06 8.85 9.60
N GLY A 101 -4.89 9.12 8.30
CA GLY A 101 -4.67 10.46 7.75
C GLY A 101 -3.31 11.07 8.07
N ASN A 102 -2.42 10.34 8.74
CA ASN A 102 -1.07 10.83 9.02
C ASN A 102 -0.24 10.92 7.73
N PRO A 103 0.50 12.02 7.52
CA PRO A 103 1.30 12.21 6.31
C PRO A 103 2.47 11.23 6.25
N PHE A 104 2.89 10.85 5.06
CA PHE A 104 4.08 10.03 4.84
C PHE A 104 4.67 10.27 3.45
N ALA A 105 5.99 10.31 3.39
CA ALA A 105 6.75 10.39 2.14
C ALA A 105 7.20 8.99 1.69
N SER A 106 7.41 8.09 2.64
CA SER A 106 7.76 6.70 2.37
C SER A 106 7.22 5.74 3.43
N PHE A 107 7.26 4.44 3.15
CA PHE A 107 6.84 3.39 4.07
C PHE A 107 7.53 2.05 3.78
N THR A 108 7.51 1.17 4.76
CA THR A 108 7.87 -0.24 4.62
C THR A 108 6.67 -1.12 4.94
N VAL A 109 6.62 -2.28 4.30
CA VAL A 109 5.64 -3.33 4.55
C VAL A 109 6.37 -4.51 5.14
N ASP A 110 5.91 -5.00 6.28
CA ASP A 110 6.37 -6.24 6.89
C ASP A 110 5.23 -7.26 6.90
N ILE A 111 5.53 -8.50 6.48
CA ILE A 111 4.60 -9.61 6.53
C ILE A 111 5.23 -10.72 7.35
N SER A 112 4.54 -11.17 8.39
CA SER A 112 4.99 -12.26 9.25
C SER A 112 4.19 -13.53 9.03
N ASN A 113 4.85 -14.67 9.22
CA ASN A 113 4.24 -15.99 9.31
C ASN A 113 4.43 -16.52 10.74
N THR A 114 3.36 -16.54 11.52
CA THR A 114 3.36 -17.06 12.90
C THR A 114 2.97 -18.53 12.97
N GLY A 115 2.66 -19.16 11.83
CA GLY A 115 2.34 -20.57 11.75
C GLY A 115 3.57 -21.48 11.85
N GLY A 116 3.33 -22.75 12.18
CA GLY A 116 4.37 -23.78 12.32
C GLY A 116 4.89 -24.38 10.99
N SER A 117 4.58 -23.78 9.84
CA SER A 117 4.98 -24.26 8.51
C SER A 117 5.22 -23.10 7.57
N GLN A 118 5.89 -23.33 6.43
CA GLN A 118 6.11 -22.29 5.42
C GLN A 118 4.77 -21.72 4.92
N ALA A 119 4.67 -20.40 4.86
CA ALA A 119 3.56 -19.70 4.26
C ALA A 119 3.82 -19.47 2.77
N THR A 120 2.80 -19.71 1.94
CA THR A 120 2.76 -19.20 0.57
C THR A 120 1.92 -17.93 0.55
N LEU A 121 2.45 -16.87 -0.04
CA LEU A 121 1.77 -15.60 -0.24
C LEU A 121 1.23 -15.53 -1.66
N SER A 122 -0.04 -15.16 -1.78
CA SER A 122 -0.74 -14.97 -3.05
C SER A 122 -1.56 -13.69 -3.00
N ASN A 123 -1.93 -13.15 -4.17
CA ASN A 123 -2.65 -11.88 -4.29
C ASN A 123 -1.97 -10.73 -3.52
N LEU A 124 -0.64 -10.77 -3.42
CA LEU A 124 0.15 -9.75 -2.74
C LEU A 124 0.18 -8.50 -3.62
N GLY A 125 -0.43 -7.42 -3.14
CA GLY A 125 -0.52 -6.15 -3.85
C GLY A 125 -0.42 -4.98 -2.89
N ILE A 126 0.22 -3.91 -3.36
CA ILE A 126 0.30 -2.63 -2.66
C ILE A 126 -0.33 -1.60 -3.58
N LEU A 127 -1.38 -0.93 -3.12
CA LEU A 127 -2.08 0.11 -3.86
C LEU A 127 -1.76 1.46 -3.23
N LEU A 128 -1.38 2.44 -4.04
CA LEU A 128 -1.29 3.83 -3.66
C LEU A 128 -2.30 4.66 -4.45
N GLN A 129 -2.89 5.66 -3.80
CA GLN A 129 -3.95 6.46 -4.38
C GLN A 129 -3.85 7.93 -3.94
N GLY A 130 -4.10 8.83 -4.89
CA GLY A 130 -4.29 10.26 -4.68
C GLY A 130 -5.67 10.53 -4.08
N LYS A 131 -5.73 11.50 -3.17
CA LYS A 131 -6.97 11.86 -2.48
C LYS A 131 -7.91 12.66 -3.37
#